data_AF-A0AAW2W4C0-F1
#
_entry.id   AF-A0AAW2W4C0-F1
#
_cell.length_a   1.000
_cell.length_b   1.000
_cell.length_c   1.000
_cell.angle_alpha   90.00
_cell.angle_beta   90.00
_cell.angle_gamma   90.00
#
_symmetry.space_group_name_H-M   'P 1'
#
loop_
_entity.id
_entity.type
_entity.pdbx_description
1 polymer ?
#
loop_
_entity_poly.entity_id
_entity_poly.type
_entity_poly.pdbx_seq_one_letter_code
_entity_poly.pdbx_strand_id
1 'polypeptide(L)'
;MGRVLAQVVDSMGLAPVDLVLHDSALGLSANWISKNRDLIRSVMILDGVPSGTALPAWVLEMPVVREVLLGFRFVFERVVATCCMTSVCGLEAEAHRILLKGRDGGKAVAGMVKKLNFSFDLSEWSSLDAV
;
A
#
# COMPACT_ATOMS: atom_id res chain seq x y z
N MET A 1 2.23 11.31 -3.02
CA MET A 1 1.49 11.86 -1.86
C MET A 1 1.96 13.27 -1.49
N GLY A 2 3.27 13.53 -1.37
CA GLY A 2 3.80 14.85 -0.97
C GLY A 2 3.29 16.07 -1.78
N ARG A 3 3.18 15.98 -3.11
CA ARG A 3 2.63 17.09 -3.93
C ARG A 3 1.17 17.40 -3.57
N VAL A 4 0.35 16.36 -3.36
CA VAL A 4 -1.06 16.53 -2.98
C VAL A 4 -1.17 17.11 -1.58
N LEU A 5 -0.34 16.65 -0.64
CA LEU A 5 -0.26 17.24 0.70
C LEU A 5 0.08 18.73 0.64
N ALA A 6 1.09 19.12 -0.14
CA ALA A 6 1.42 20.53 -0.34
C ALA A 6 0.24 21.32 -0.93
N GLN A 7 -0.36 20.83 -2.03
CA GLN A 7 -1.49 21.49 -2.67
C GLN A 7 -2.68 21.69 -1.73
N VAL A 8 -3.02 20.67 -0.92
CA VAL A 8 -4.12 20.77 0.04
C VAL A 8 -3.79 21.78 1.14
N VAL A 9 -2.58 21.72 1.70
CA VAL A 9 -2.15 22.65 2.75
C VAL A 9 -2.15 24.10 2.25
N ASP A 10 -1.64 24.33 1.04
CA ASP A 10 -1.54 25.66 0.45
C ASP A 10 -2.91 26.21 0.03
N SER A 11 -3.72 25.40 -0.69
CA SER A 11 -5.03 25.84 -1.19
C SER A 11 -6.02 26.15 -0.09
N MET A 12 -5.89 25.50 1.07
CA MET A 12 -6.77 25.69 2.21
C MET A 12 -6.15 26.56 3.32
N GLY A 13 -4.90 27.01 3.17
CA GLY A 13 -4.21 27.83 4.17
C GLY A 13 -4.09 27.16 5.54
N LEU A 14 -3.84 25.84 5.57
CA LEU A 14 -3.93 25.04 6.80
C LEU A 14 -2.67 25.07 7.67
N ALA A 15 -1.59 25.71 7.20
CA ALA A 15 -0.32 25.67 7.90
C ALA A 15 -0.35 26.49 9.22
N PRO A 16 0.22 25.97 10.33
CA PRO A 16 0.86 24.65 10.44
C PRO A 16 -0.13 23.51 10.75
N VAL A 17 0.10 22.34 10.15
CA VAL A 17 -0.79 21.16 10.26
C VAL A 17 -0.34 20.12 11.28
N ASP A 18 -1.30 19.42 11.88
CA ASP A 18 -1.07 18.16 12.59
C ASP A 18 -1.35 16.99 11.64
N LEU A 19 -0.36 16.15 11.38
CA LEU A 19 -0.50 15.00 10.50
C LEU A 19 -0.82 13.74 11.31
N VAL A 20 -1.87 13.02 10.91
CA VAL A 20 -2.17 11.68 11.42
C VAL A 20 -1.93 10.69 10.28
N LEU A 21 -0.91 9.83 10.46
CA LEU A 21 -0.44 8.88 9.45
C LEU A 21 -0.79 7.47 9.90
N HIS A 22 -1.56 6.74 9.10
CA HIS A 22 -1.98 5.37 9.39
C HIS A 22 -1.24 4.35 8.52
N ASP A 23 -0.86 3.20 9.07
CA ASP A 23 -0.27 2.06 8.35
C ASP A 23 0.94 2.51 7.50
N SER A 24 0.87 2.39 6.18
CA SER A 24 1.94 2.70 5.22
C SER A 24 2.09 4.20 4.93
N ALA A 25 1.21 5.05 5.45
CA ALA A 25 1.21 6.49 5.18
C ALA A 25 2.50 7.19 5.62
N LEU A 26 3.19 6.69 6.65
CA LEU A 26 4.49 7.23 7.06
C LEU A 26 5.53 7.11 5.95
N GLY A 27 5.69 5.91 5.36
CA GLY A 27 6.63 5.70 4.26
C GLY A 27 6.31 6.58 3.05
N LEU A 28 5.02 6.77 2.75
CA LEU A 28 4.54 7.54 1.60
C LEU A 28 4.71 9.07 1.76
N SER A 29 4.83 9.56 3.00
CA SER A 29 4.87 10.99 3.33
C SER A 29 6.18 11.46 3.95
N ALA A 30 7.05 10.55 4.41
CA ALA A 30 8.29 10.86 5.12
C ALA A 30 9.19 11.89 4.40
N ASN A 31 9.37 11.75 3.09
CA ASN A 31 10.19 12.69 2.32
C ASN A 31 9.57 14.10 2.28
N TRP A 32 8.25 14.21 2.18
CA TRP A 32 7.57 15.50 2.19
C TRP A 32 7.63 16.14 3.58
N ILE A 33 7.38 15.36 4.64
CA ILE A 33 7.48 15.80 6.04
C ILE A 33 8.89 16.33 6.33
N SER A 34 9.92 15.63 5.84
CA SER A 34 11.31 16.04 6.03
C SER A 34 11.64 17.37 5.34
N LYS A 35 10.98 17.70 4.21
CA LYS A 35 11.25 18.91 3.43
C LYS A 35 10.43 20.13 3.86
N ASN A 36 9.34 19.92 4.58
CA ASN A 36 8.36 20.97 4.90
C ASN A 36 8.08 21.03 6.41
N ARG A 37 9.15 20.96 7.23
CA ARG A 37 9.04 20.94 8.70
C ARG A 37 8.43 22.21 9.26
N ASP A 38 8.58 23.32 8.55
CA ASP A 38 7.99 24.63 8.85
C ASP A 38 6.46 24.64 8.70
N LEU A 39 5.90 23.78 7.86
CA LEU A 39 4.46 23.66 7.65
C LEU A 39 3.78 22.68 8.63
N ILE A 40 4.56 21.99 9.48
CA ILE A 40 4.08 20.86 10.28
C ILE A 40 4.27 21.16 11.76
N ARG A 41 3.19 21.13 12.53
CA ARG A 41 3.21 21.27 13.99
C ARG A 41 3.50 19.94 14.68
N SER A 42 2.83 18.87 14.27
CA SER A 42 3.01 17.55 14.88
C SER A 42 2.74 16.41 13.89
N VAL A 43 3.27 15.23 14.21
CA VAL A 43 3.05 13.99 13.44
C VAL A 43 2.67 12.88 14.41
N MET A 44 1.48 12.34 14.25
CA MET A 44 0.99 11.14 14.93
C MET A 44 1.04 9.96 13.96
N ILE A 45 1.62 8.85 14.40
CA ILE A 45 1.70 7.62 13.61
C ILE A 45 0.84 6.57 14.30
N LEU A 46 -0.11 6.01 13.57
CA LEU A 46 -1.01 4.94 14.00
C LEU A 46 -0.70 3.70 13.17
N ASP A 47 -0.47 2.56 13.83
CA ASP A 47 -0.22 1.28 13.16
C ASP A 47 0.94 1.28 12.13
N GLY A 48 1.91 2.19 12.29
CA GLY A 48 3.00 2.38 11.32
C GLY A 48 4.18 1.41 11.49
N VAL A 49 4.13 0.53 12.48
CA VAL A 49 5.18 -0.48 12.72
C VAL A 49 4.67 -1.80 12.15
N PRO A 50 5.37 -2.39 11.15
CA PRO A 50 5.00 -3.69 10.65
C PRO A 50 5.16 -4.71 11.77
N SER A 51 4.04 -5.23 12.27
CA SER A 51 4.00 -6.34 13.23
C SER A 51 4.21 -7.70 12.56
N GLY A 52 4.28 -7.73 11.22
CA GLY A 52 4.44 -8.93 10.39
C GLY A 52 5.10 -8.63 9.03
N THR A 53 5.36 -9.70 8.27
CA THR A 53 5.95 -9.58 6.93
C THR A 53 4.85 -9.36 5.89
N ALA A 54 4.76 -8.19 5.28
CA ALA A 54 3.78 -7.96 4.21
C ALA A 54 3.90 -9.04 3.10
N LEU A 55 2.77 -9.42 2.48
CA LEU A 55 2.76 -10.37 1.37
C LEU A 55 3.73 -9.89 0.28
N PRO A 56 4.80 -10.65 -0.02
CA PRO A 56 5.79 -10.16 -0.99
C PRO A 56 5.18 -10.10 -2.39
N ALA A 57 5.28 -8.94 -3.05
CA ALA A 57 4.66 -8.71 -4.37
C ALA A 57 5.04 -9.76 -5.43
N TRP A 58 6.29 -10.24 -5.40
CA TRP A 58 6.82 -11.21 -6.36
C TRP A 58 6.04 -12.54 -6.37
N VAL A 59 5.39 -12.90 -5.25
CA VAL A 59 4.58 -14.12 -5.10
C VAL A 59 3.38 -14.11 -6.05
N LEU A 60 2.81 -12.93 -6.34
CA LEU A 60 1.70 -12.77 -7.28
C LEU A 60 2.17 -12.62 -8.74
N GLU A 61 3.44 -12.29 -8.96
CA GLU A 61 3.97 -12.07 -10.31
C GLU A 61 4.49 -13.33 -10.96
N MET A 62 5.22 -14.15 -10.20
CA MET A 62 5.74 -15.41 -10.69
C MET A 62 4.58 -16.35 -11.04
N PRO A 63 4.38 -16.73 -12.32
CA PRO A 63 3.20 -17.48 -12.74
C PRO A 63 3.02 -18.77 -11.95
N VAL A 64 4.09 -19.55 -11.79
CA VAL A 64 4.06 -20.83 -11.07
C VAL A 64 3.70 -20.65 -9.60
N VAL A 65 4.31 -19.65 -8.93
CA VAL A 65 4.08 -19.38 -7.51
C VAL A 65 2.66 -18.89 -7.30
N ARG A 66 2.17 -18.00 -8.16
CA ARG A 66 0.79 -17.49 -8.14
C ARG A 66 -0.21 -18.64 -8.30
N GLU A 67 -0.01 -19.53 -9.26
CA GLU A 67 -0.93 -20.66 -9.48
C GLU A 67 -0.97 -21.60 -8.27
N VAL A 68 0.16 -21.84 -7.60
CA VAL A 68 0.18 -22.63 -6.36
C VAL A 68 -0.52 -21.87 -5.21
N LEU A 69 -0.15 -20.61 -4.99
CA LEU A 69 -0.72 -19.78 -3.93
C LEU A 69 -2.24 -19.68 -4.07
N LEU A 70 -2.72 -19.34 -5.27
CA LEU A 70 -4.14 -19.14 -5.53
C LEU A 70 -4.85 -20.48 -5.72
N GLY A 71 -4.20 -21.51 -6.26
CA GLY A 71 -4.77 -22.83 -6.50
C GLY A 71 -5.18 -23.54 -5.21
N PHE A 72 -4.33 -23.50 -4.19
CA PHE A 72 -4.53 -24.24 -2.95
C PHE A 72 -4.99 -23.32 -1.81
N ARG A 73 -6.25 -23.49 -1.36
CA ARG A 73 -6.83 -22.70 -0.25
C ARG A 73 -5.95 -22.73 1.01
N PHE A 74 -5.47 -23.91 1.38
CA PHE A 74 -4.62 -24.08 2.56
C PHE A 74 -3.30 -23.29 2.47
N VAL A 75 -2.68 -23.26 1.28
CA VAL A 75 -1.45 -22.49 1.04
C VAL A 75 -1.74 -21.00 1.17
N PHE A 76 -2.81 -20.52 0.54
CA PHE A 76 -3.24 -19.13 0.65
C PHE A 76 -3.47 -18.71 2.10
N GLU A 77 -4.26 -19.49 2.83
CA GLU A 77 -4.60 -19.23 4.23
C GLU A 77 -3.34 -19.20 5.11
N ARG A 78 -2.40 -20.13 4.93
CA ARG A 78 -1.13 -20.14 5.66
C ARG A 78 -0.27 -18.91 5.37
N VAL A 79 -0.19 -18.50 4.11
CA VAL A 79 0.58 -17.30 3.73
C VAL A 79 -0.05 -16.04 4.32
N VAL A 80 -1.37 -15.85 4.19
CA VAL A 80 -2.05 -14.69 4.80
C VAL A 80 -1.93 -14.70 6.33
N ALA A 81 -2.02 -15.87 6.95
CA ALA A 81 -1.88 -16.02 8.39
C ALA A 81 -0.48 -15.63 8.90
N THR A 82 0.55 -15.89 8.10
CA THR A 82 1.95 -15.60 8.44
C THR A 82 2.34 -14.16 8.12
N CYS A 83 1.77 -13.60 7.06
CA CYS A 83 2.19 -12.31 6.50
C CYS A 83 1.31 -11.14 6.96
N CYS A 84 -0.01 -11.33 6.98
CA CYS A 84 -0.96 -10.22 7.01
C CYS A 84 -1.78 -10.17 8.30
N MET A 85 -2.22 -11.32 8.83
CA MET A 85 -3.17 -11.36 9.94
C MET A 85 -2.98 -12.63 10.77
N THR A 86 -2.75 -12.52 12.07
CA THR A 86 -2.52 -13.68 12.95
C THR A 86 -3.73 -14.61 13.13
N SER A 87 -4.94 -14.12 12.84
CA SER A 87 -6.19 -14.91 12.90
C SER A 87 -7.06 -14.59 11.70
N VAL A 88 -6.88 -15.33 10.61
CA VAL A 88 -7.76 -15.22 9.43
C VAL A 88 -8.90 -16.21 9.59
N CYS A 89 -10.14 -15.74 9.50
CA CYS A 89 -11.28 -16.63 9.34
C CYS A 89 -11.16 -17.32 7.97
N GLY A 90 -11.25 -18.66 7.90
CA GLY A 90 -11.08 -19.39 6.64
C GLY A 90 -11.99 -18.93 5.48
N LEU A 91 -13.13 -18.30 5.80
CA LEU A 91 -14.03 -17.67 4.82
C LEU A 91 -13.48 -16.34 4.28
N GLU A 92 -12.83 -15.54 5.13
CA GLU A 92 -12.21 -14.27 4.75
C GLU A 92 -10.99 -14.51 3.87
N ALA A 93 -10.13 -15.47 4.22
CA ALA A 93 -9.04 -15.93 3.35
C ALA A 93 -9.56 -16.36 1.97
N GLU A 94 -10.63 -17.14 1.95
CA GLU A 94 -11.20 -17.64 0.69
C GLU A 94 -11.78 -16.53 -0.17
N ALA A 95 -12.44 -15.53 0.43
CA ALA A 95 -12.93 -14.35 -0.30
C ALA A 95 -11.78 -13.58 -0.97
N HIS A 96 -10.69 -13.32 -0.25
CA HIS A 96 -9.50 -12.68 -0.80
C HIS A 96 -8.86 -13.50 -1.93
N ARG A 97 -8.79 -14.83 -1.77
CA ARG A 97 -8.28 -15.74 -2.81
C ARG A 97 -9.12 -15.67 -4.08
N ILE A 98 -10.44 -15.65 -3.96
CA ILE A 98 -11.36 -15.53 -5.10
C ILE A 98 -11.18 -14.20 -5.81
N LEU A 99 -11.05 -13.09 -5.07
CA LEU A 99 -10.80 -11.76 -5.65
C LEU A 99 -9.48 -11.74 -6.45
N LEU A 100 -8.42 -12.35 -5.92
CA LEU A 100 -7.13 -12.43 -6.61
C LEU A 100 -7.14 -13.33 -7.86
N LYS A 101 -8.03 -14.33 -7.90
CA LYS A 101 -8.29 -15.17 -9.09
C LYS A 101 -9.14 -14.48 -10.15
N GLY A 102 -9.85 -13.42 -9.79
CA GLY A 102 -10.62 -12.62 -10.72
C GLY A 102 -9.76 -12.09 -11.87
N ARG A 103 -10.41 -11.60 -12.93
CA ARG A 103 -9.74 -11.07 -14.11
C ARG A 103 -8.69 -10.03 -13.69
N ASP A 104 -7.43 -10.34 -13.99
CA ASP A 104 -6.25 -9.53 -13.65
C ASP A 104 -6.08 -9.17 -12.15
N GLY A 105 -6.80 -9.82 -11.23
CA GLY A 105 -6.79 -9.49 -9.79
C GLY A 105 -5.39 -9.58 -9.17
N GLY A 106 -4.71 -10.71 -9.37
CA GLY A 106 -3.32 -10.87 -8.92
C GLY A 106 -2.34 -9.85 -9.53
N LYS A 107 -2.53 -9.48 -10.81
CA LYS A 107 -1.70 -8.46 -11.47
C LYS A 107 -1.98 -7.06 -10.93
N ALA A 108 -3.25 -6.73 -10.68
CA ALA A 108 -3.66 -5.44 -10.13
C ALA A 108 -3.06 -5.24 -8.73
N VAL A 109 -3.14 -6.25 -7.86
CA VAL A 109 -2.55 -6.19 -6.52
C VAL A 109 -1.02 -6.16 -6.58
N ALA A 110 -0.38 -6.97 -7.42
CA ALA A 110 1.07 -6.92 -7.61
C ALA A 110 1.53 -5.54 -8.11
N GLY A 111 0.82 -4.96 -9.08
CA GLY A 111 1.07 -3.62 -9.59
C GLY A 111 0.90 -2.54 -8.51
N MET A 112 -0.14 -2.64 -7.69
CA MET A 112 -0.36 -1.74 -6.55
C MET A 112 0.78 -1.85 -5.53
N VAL A 113 1.15 -3.05 -5.09
CA VAL A 113 2.24 -3.25 -4.11
C VAL A 113 3.57 -2.78 -4.69
N LYS A 114 3.83 -2.98 -5.99
CA LYS A 114 4.99 -2.39 -6.67
C LYS A 114 4.95 -0.87 -6.65
N LYS A 115 3.82 -0.23 -6.97
CA LYS A 115 3.66 1.24 -6.90
C LYS A 115 3.78 1.79 -5.48
N LEU A 116 3.58 0.96 -4.46
CA LEU A 116 3.82 1.31 -3.06
C LEU A 116 5.31 1.17 -2.67
N ASN A 117 6.04 0.20 -3.27
CA ASN A 117 7.46 -0.03 -3.02
C ASN A 117 8.40 0.82 -3.88
N PHE A 118 8.02 1.14 -5.12
CA PHE A 118 8.62 2.20 -5.91
C PHE A 118 7.93 3.48 -5.51
N SER A 119 8.62 4.38 -4.79
CA SER A 119 8.13 5.75 -4.60
C SER A 119 7.85 6.36 -5.98
N PHE A 120 6.57 6.34 -6.38
CA PHE A 120 6.01 6.98 -7.57
C PHE A 120 6.73 6.71 -8.91
N ASP A 121 6.11 5.88 -9.76
CA ASP A 121 6.39 5.93 -11.20
C ASP A 121 5.87 7.27 -11.75
N LEU A 122 6.78 8.23 -11.92
CA LEU A 122 6.48 9.58 -12.42
C LEU A 122 5.89 9.56 -13.84
N SER A 123 6.03 8.46 -14.59
CA SER A 123 5.50 8.36 -15.95
C SER A 123 3.97 8.33 -16.00
N GLU A 124 3.30 7.69 -15.04
CA GLU A 124 1.83 7.57 -14.97
C GLU A 124 1.13 8.92 -14.71
N TRP A 125 1.79 9.84 -14.01
CA TRP A 125 1.26 11.17 -13.74
C TRP A 125 1.66 12.19 -14.82
N SER A 126 2.78 11.99 -15.52
CA SER A 126 3.15 12.85 -16.66
C SER A 126 2.16 12.74 -17.83
N SER A 127 1.44 11.61 -17.96
CA SER A 127 0.39 11.44 -18.96
C SER A 127 -0.93 12.16 -18.62
N LEU A 128 -1.09 12.65 -17.38
CA LEU A 128 -2.25 13.45 -16.98
C LEU A 128 -2.04 14.96 -17.21
N ASP A 129 -0.81 15.39 -17.53
CA ASP A 129 -0.48 16.78 -17.88
C ASP A 129 -0.70 17.09 -19.38
N ALA A 130 -1.28 16.16 -20.15
CA ALA A 130 -1.56 16.31 -21.58
C ALA A 130 -3.00 16.73 -21.91
N VAL A 131 -3.77 17.24 -20.93
CA VAL A 131 -5.09 17.86 -21.14
C VAL A 131 -5.17 19.20 -20.44
#